data_AF-A0A511MQM8-F1
#
_entry.id   AF-A0A511MQM8-F1
#
_cell.length_a   1.000
_cell.length_b   1.000
_cell.length_c   1.000
_cell.angle_alpha   90.00
_cell.angle_beta   90.00
_cell.angle_gamma   90.00
#
_symmetry.space_group_name_H-M   'P 1'
#
loop_
_entity.id
_entity.type
_entity.pdbx_description
1 polymer ?
#
loop_
_entity_poly.entity_id
_entity_poly.type
_entity_poly.pdbx_seq_one_letter_code
_entity_poly.pdbx_strand_id
1 'polypeptide(L)'
;MKSRTLSGLSVIAAISGITATMVGAPAAFAAPPASSDKLCTMSYPVPAGDFTTPASSDVFAISSNGTLDLKLQTNAGTDNAYEQKFSVVWANIDTGKSGVADTSAVVKGPENVLSIPAVETKPGRLALTLSVFNHGEGQNYTNGECSVEFQAQ
;
A
#
# COMPACT_ATOMS: atom_id res chain seq x y z
N MET A 1 31.73 2.95 71.92
CA MET A 1 31.59 1.77 71.03
C MET A 1 32.89 1.58 70.26
N LYS A 2 33.30 0.32 70.08
CA LYS A 2 34.68 -0.15 70.00
C LYS A 2 35.07 -0.48 68.54
N SER A 3 36.31 -0.16 68.15
CA SER A 3 36.92 -0.45 66.85
C SER A 3 36.80 -1.91 66.40
N ARG A 4 36.90 -2.14 65.07
CA ARG A 4 37.97 -2.96 64.46
C ARG A 4 37.94 -2.95 62.93
N THR A 5 39.09 -2.59 62.37
CA THR A 5 39.57 -2.85 61.01
C THR A 5 39.90 -4.34 60.85
N LEU A 6 39.68 -4.91 59.67
CA LEU A 6 40.30 -6.18 59.24
C LEU A 6 40.57 -6.15 57.73
N SER A 7 41.86 -6.09 57.39
CA SER A 7 42.43 -6.49 56.12
C SER A 7 42.29 -8.00 55.93
N GLY A 8 42.17 -8.49 54.69
CA GLY A 8 42.50 -9.88 54.41
C GLY A 8 42.02 -10.47 53.07
N LEU A 9 42.96 -10.52 52.13
CA LEU A 9 43.19 -11.55 51.10
C LEU A 9 42.17 -11.87 49.99
N SER A 10 42.72 -11.70 48.78
CA SER A 10 42.37 -12.25 47.48
C SER A 10 41.91 -13.71 47.46
N VAL A 11 40.85 -13.99 46.69
CA VAL A 11 40.70 -15.25 45.96
C VAL A 11 40.25 -14.93 44.54
N ILE A 12 41.15 -15.20 43.60
CA ILE A 12 40.91 -15.25 42.16
C ILE A 12 40.07 -16.50 41.88
N ALA A 13 38.91 -16.33 41.26
CA ALA A 13 38.18 -17.43 40.63
C ALA A 13 37.84 -16.99 39.20
N ALA A 14 38.61 -17.51 38.24
CA ALA A 14 38.34 -17.42 36.82
C ALA A 14 37.05 -18.16 36.50
N ILE A 15 36.09 -17.47 35.87
CA ILE A 15 34.91 -18.11 35.27
C ILE A 15 35.05 -17.97 33.76
N SER A 16 35.53 -19.05 33.14
CA SER A 16 35.33 -19.32 31.72
C SER A 16 33.84 -19.62 31.48
N GLY A 17 33.15 -18.79 30.69
CA GLY A 17 31.78 -19.01 30.24
C GLY A 17 31.69 -18.69 28.75
N ILE A 18 31.91 -19.67 27.88
CA ILE A 18 30.87 -20.37 27.10
C ILE A 18 30.20 -19.46 26.05
N THR A 19 30.66 -19.66 24.81
CA THR A 19 29.97 -19.54 23.51
C THR A 19 28.49 -19.14 23.57
N ALA A 20 28.18 -17.91 23.16
CA ALA A 20 26.84 -17.54 22.74
C ALA A 20 26.63 -18.00 21.28
N THR A 21 26.01 -19.17 21.11
CA THR A 21 25.43 -19.56 19.82
C THR A 21 24.26 -18.62 19.54
N MET A 22 24.35 -17.88 18.44
CA MET A 22 23.22 -17.11 17.91
C MET A 22 22.12 -18.10 17.54
N VAL A 23 21.11 -18.22 18.40
CA VAL A 23 19.87 -18.91 18.07
C VAL A 23 19.15 -18.01 17.06
N GLY A 24 19.27 -18.36 15.79
CA GLY A 24 18.50 -17.76 14.71
C GLY A 24 17.01 -17.91 15.03
N ALA A 25 16.34 -16.79 15.25
CA ALA A 25 14.89 -16.76 15.22
C ALA A 25 14.43 -17.22 13.83
N PRO A 26 13.47 -18.15 13.73
CA PRO A 26 12.90 -18.49 12.44
C PRO A 26 12.29 -17.21 11.86
N ALA A 27 12.65 -16.90 10.61
CA ALA A 27 11.98 -15.89 9.83
C ALA A 27 10.47 -16.19 9.88
N ALA A 28 9.70 -15.30 10.51
CA ALA A 28 8.27 -15.32 10.38
C ALA A 28 7.98 -15.11 8.88
N PHE A 29 7.61 -16.19 8.20
CA PHE A 29 6.99 -16.08 6.89
C PHE A 29 5.77 -15.20 7.08
N ALA A 30 5.81 -14.00 6.52
CA ALA A 30 4.63 -13.16 6.41
C ALA A 30 3.50 -14.04 5.86
N ALA A 31 2.38 -14.06 6.56
CA ALA A 31 1.19 -14.74 6.07
C ALA A 31 0.92 -14.28 4.63
N PRO A 32 0.49 -15.18 3.72
CA PRO A 32 0.09 -14.77 2.39
C PRO A 32 -0.88 -13.59 2.50
N PRO A 33 -0.74 -12.53 1.69
CA PRO A 33 -1.69 -11.43 1.73
C PRO A 33 -3.10 -12.01 1.57
N ALA A 34 -4.04 -11.50 2.36
CA ALA A 34 -5.47 -11.73 2.13
C ALA A 34 -5.73 -11.55 0.62
N SER A 35 -6.45 -12.49 0.01
CA SER A 35 -6.68 -12.51 -1.43
C SER A 35 -7.11 -11.14 -1.90
N SER A 36 -6.33 -10.54 -2.81
CA SER A 36 -6.65 -9.22 -3.33
C SER A 36 -7.81 -9.33 -4.31
N ASP A 37 -8.90 -8.62 -4.04
CA ASP A 37 -10.09 -8.65 -4.88
C ASP A 37 -9.95 -7.64 -6.01
N LYS A 38 -10.08 -8.08 -7.26
CA LYS A 38 -10.17 -7.17 -8.41
C LYS A 38 -11.52 -6.46 -8.35
N LEU A 39 -11.48 -5.14 -8.24
CA LEU A 39 -12.67 -4.30 -8.13
C LEU A 39 -13.25 -3.94 -9.50
N CYS A 40 -12.41 -3.44 -10.42
CA CYS A 40 -12.83 -3.02 -11.75
C CYS A 40 -11.63 -2.87 -12.69
N THR A 41 -11.95 -2.63 -13.97
CA THR A 41 -10.99 -2.17 -14.99
C THR A 41 -11.48 -0.83 -15.53
N MET A 42 -10.61 0.16 -15.60
CA MET A 42 -10.85 1.44 -16.26
C MET A 42 -10.06 1.49 -17.58
N SER A 43 -10.69 1.97 -18.64
CA SER A 43 -10.04 2.18 -19.95
C SER A 43 -10.18 3.64 -20.35
N TYR A 44 -9.12 4.20 -20.91
CA TYR A 44 -9.05 5.60 -21.32
C TYR A 44 -8.01 5.77 -22.43
N PRO A 45 -8.13 6.80 -23.28
CA PRO A 45 -7.09 7.07 -24.28
C PRO A 45 -5.77 7.50 -23.64
N VAL A 46 -4.65 7.21 -24.30
CA VAL A 46 -3.32 7.70 -23.94
C VAL A 46 -3.25 9.23 -24.13
N PRO A 47 -2.87 10.02 -23.11
CA PRO A 47 -2.76 11.48 -23.25
C PRO A 47 -1.44 11.93 -23.93
N ALA A 48 -0.42 11.06 -23.96
CA ALA A 48 0.89 11.33 -24.56
C ALA A 48 0.98 10.97 -26.05
N GLY A 49 -0.12 11.17 -26.80
CA GLY A 49 -0.24 10.78 -28.20
C GLY A 49 -1.45 11.39 -28.90
N ASP A 50 -2.01 10.67 -29.88
CA ASP A 50 -3.13 11.10 -30.72
C ASP A 50 -4.52 10.77 -30.13
N PHE A 51 -4.57 10.31 -28.87
CA PHE A 51 -5.78 9.85 -28.18
C PHE A 51 -6.52 8.69 -28.87
N THR A 52 -5.85 7.91 -29.74
CA THR A 52 -6.44 6.71 -30.35
C THR A 52 -5.97 5.42 -29.68
N THR A 53 -4.77 5.44 -29.10
CA THR A 53 -4.22 4.29 -28.37
C THR A 53 -4.90 4.12 -27.02
N PRO A 54 -5.41 2.93 -26.69
CA PRO A 54 -6.01 2.67 -25.38
C PRO A 54 -4.93 2.44 -24.32
N ALA A 55 -5.16 3.00 -23.14
CA ALA A 55 -4.52 2.62 -21.89
C ALA A 55 -5.57 2.01 -20.95
N SER A 56 -5.13 1.20 -20.00
CA SER A 56 -6.03 0.51 -19.06
C SER A 56 -5.44 0.39 -17.69
N SER A 57 -6.29 0.50 -16.67
CA SER A 57 -5.91 0.28 -15.28
C SER A 57 -6.85 -0.69 -14.59
N ASP A 58 -6.27 -1.71 -13.97
CA ASP A 58 -6.98 -2.64 -13.08
C ASP A 58 -6.85 -2.18 -11.63
N VAL A 59 -7.97 -2.12 -10.92
CA VAL A 59 -7.98 -1.78 -9.49
C VAL A 59 -8.18 -3.04 -8.67
N PHE A 60 -7.39 -3.15 -7.61
CA PHE A 60 -7.47 -4.22 -6.63
C PHE A 60 -7.59 -3.64 -5.22
N ALA A 61 -8.32 -4.35 -4.37
CA ALA A 61 -8.46 -4.01 -2.96
C ALA A 61 -7.94 -5.13 -2.07
N ILE A 62 -7.45 -4.75 -0.89
CA ILE A 62 -7.19 -5.64 0.24
C ILE A 62 -7.76 -4.94 1.47
N SER A 63 -8.64 -5.62 2.20
CA SER A 63 -9.16 -5.13 3.48
C SER A 63 -8.57 -5.90 4.63
N SER A 64 -8.14 -5.19 5.66
CA SER A 64 -7.71 -5.80 6.92
C SER A 64 -7.89 -4.84 8.08
N ASN A 65 -8.40 -5.34 9.20
CA ASN A 65 -8.51 -4.61 10.47
C ASN A 65 -9.19 -3.23 10.34
N GLY A 66 -10.21 -3.12 9.48
CA GLY A 66 -10.91 -1.85 9.24
C GLY A 66 -10.11 -0.80 8.47
N THR A 67 -9.07 -1.23 7.76
CA THR A 67 -8.35 -0.43 6.77
C THR A 67 -8.47 -1.07 5.39
N LEU A 68 -8.43 -0.22 4.36
CA LEU A 68 -8.51 -0.60 2.96
C LEU A 68 -7.22 -0.16 2.24
N ASP A 69 -6.51 -1.12 1.67
CA ASP A 69 -5.42 -0.88 0.73
C ASP A 69 -5.97 -0.97 -0.70
N LEU A 70 -5.67 0.03 -1.53
CA LEU A 70 -6.02 0.04 -2.94
C LEU A 70 -4.75 0.04 -3.80
N LYS A 71 -4.75 -0.80 -4.82
CA LYS A 71 -3.67 -0.91 -5.80
C LYS A 71 -4.22 -0.73 -7.20
N LEU A 72 -3.62 0.19 -7.95
CA LEU A 72 -3.87 0.39 -9.36
C LEU A 72 -2.72 -0.24 -10.15
N GLN A 73 -3.03 -1.14 -11.07
CA GLN A 73 -2.08 -1.68 -12.04
C GLN A 73 -2.39 -1.08 -13.41
N THR A 74 -1.49 -0.26 -13.93
CA THR A 74 -1.69 0.48 -15.18
C THR A 74 -0.79 -0.05 -16.28
N ASN A 75 -1.43 -0.44 -17.39
CA ASN A 75 -0.79 -0.51 -18.69
C ASN A 75 -1.01 0.84 -19.39
N ALA A 76 0.08 1.61 -19.52
CA ALA A 76 0.04 2.97 -20.04
C ALA A 76 -0.19 3.04 -21.56
N GLY A 77 -0.10 1.92 -22.29
CA GLY A 77 -0.34 1.87 -23.74
C GLY A 77 0.69 2.62 -24.59
N THR A 78 1.73 3.21 -23.98
CA THR A 78 2.77 3.98 -24.67
C THR A 78 4.08 3.96 -23.88
N ASP A 79 5.21 4.13 -24.55
CA ASP A 79 6.51 4.35 -23.90
C ASP A 79 6.75 5.82 -23.51
N ASN A 80 5.92 6.74 -24.03
CA ASN A 80 5.96 8.15 -23.64
C ASN A 80 5.35 8.30 -22.24
N ALA A 81 6.14 8.84 -21.32
CA ALA A 81 5.71 9.02 -19.94
C ALA A 81 4.62 10.10 -19.81
N TYR A 82 3.66 9.89 -18.91
CA TYR A 82 2.67 10.90 -18.52
C TYR A 82 2.36 10.81 -17.03
N GLU A 83 1.84 11.91 -16.46
CA GLU A 83 1.43 11.94 -15.05
C GLU A 83 0.07 11.26 -14.89
N GLN A 84 -0.05 10.41 -13.87
CA GLN A 84 -1.28 9.72 -13.53
C GLN A 84 -1.57 9.91 -12.04
N LYS A 85 -2.77 10.41 -11.74
CA LYS A 85 -3.35 10.49 -10.39
C LYS A 85 -4.40 9.40 -10.23
N PHE A 86 -4.27 8.59 -9.19
CA PHE A 86 -5.28 7.62 -8.75
C PHE A 86 -5.97 8.13 -7.50
N SER A 87 -7.30 8.17 -7.51
CA SER A 87 -8.12 8.68 -6.41
C SER A 87 -9.24 7.70 -6.06
N VAL A 88 -9.61 7.67 -4.78
CA VAL A 88 -10.80 7.01 -4.29
C VAL A 88 -11.65 8.00 -3.49
N VAL A 89 -12.94 8.01 -3.76
CA VAL A 89 -13.98 8.51 -2.85
C VAL A 89 -14.67 7.29 -2.27
N TRP A 90 -14.87 7.25 -0.95
CA TRP A 90 -15.51 6.11 -0.31
C TRP A 90 -16.56 6.54 0.71
N ALA A 91 -17.57 5.70 0.89
CA ALA A 91 -18.56 5.81 1.96
C ALA A 91 -18.83 4.43 2.56
N ASN A 92 -18.67 4.30 3.87
CA ASN A 92 -19.09 3.12 4.62
C ASN A 92 -20.57 3.25 4.99
N ILE A 93 -21.41 2.49 4.28
CA ILE A 93 -22.87 2.55 4.37
C ILE A 93 -23.35 2.11 5.76
N ASP A 94 -22.63 1.19 6.39
CA ASP A 94 -23.03 0.61 7.68
C ASP A 94 -22.64 1.53 8.86
N THR A 95 -21.58 2.33 8.72
CA THR A 95 -21.10 3.24 9.79
C THR A 95 -21.41 4.73 9.55
N GLY A 96 -21.83 5.10 8.34
CA GLY A 96 -22.06 6.49 7.94
C GLY A 96 -20.79 7.32 7.73
N LYS A 97 -19.60 6.71 7.78
CA LYS A 97 -18.32 7.41 7.54
C LYS A 97 -18.03 7.52 6.04
N SER A 98 -17.26 8.53 5.66
CA SER A 98 -16.80 8.72 4.28
C SER A 98 -15.45 9.41 4.25
N GLY A 99 -14.80 9.38 3.09
CA GLY A 99 -13.52 10.05 2.90
C GLY A 99 -13.03 10.03 1.46
N VAL A 100 -11.84 10.62 1.30
CA VAL A 100 -11.10 10.68 0.04
C VAL A 100 -9.66 10.30 0.31
N ALA A 101 -9.02 9.65 -0.65
CA ALA A 101 -7.59 9.44 -0.65
C ALA A 101 -7.09 9.39 -2.10
N ASP A 102 -5.84 9.80 -2.32
CA ASP A 102 -5.24 9.79 -3.64
C ASP A 102 -3.72 9.60 -3.59
N THR A 103 -3.16 9.26 -4.75
CA THR A 103 -1.72 9.13 -5.00
C THR A 103 -1.45 9.51 -6.45
N SER A 104 -0.22 9.90 -6.78
CA SER A 104 0.17 10.27 -8.15
C SER A 104 1.55 9.71 -8.49
N ALA A 105 1.74 9.33 -9.75
CA ALA A 105 3.01 8.86 -10.27
C ALA A 105 3.14 9.14 -11.77
N VAL A 106 4.38 9.13 -12.26
CA VAL A 106 4.63 9.10 -13.71
C VAL A 106 4.55 7.64 -14.18
N VAL A 107 3.79 7.39 -15.25
CA VAL A 107 3.58 6.06 -15.81
C VAL A 107 4.05 5.96 -17.26
N LYS A 108 4.56 4.79 -17.65
CA LYS A 108 4.94 4.43 -19.03
C LYS A 108 5.01 2.93 -19.20
N GLY A 109 4.86 2.44 -20.44
CA GLY A 109 4.91 1.01 -20.75
C GLY A 109 3.82 0.19 -20.05
N PRO A 110 3.98 -1.14 -19.98
CA PRO A 110 2.90 -2.06 -19.60
C PRO A 110 2.71 -2.23 -18.08
N GLU A 111 3.70 -1.88 -17.26
CA GLU A 111 3.72 -2.26 -15.84
C GLU A 111 3.97 -1.05 -14.94
N ASN A 112 2.89 -0.46 -14.45
CA ASN A 112 2.95 0.63 -13.48
C ASN A 112 2.06 0.31 -12.29
N VAL A 113 2.52 0.65 -11.10
CA VAL A 113 1.78 0.40 -9.85
C VAL A 113 1.66 1.69 -9.07
N LEU A 114 0.41 2.07 -8.77
CA LEU A 114 0.09 3.12 -7.82
C LEU A 114 -0.64 2.49 -6.64
N SER A 115 -0.35 2.95 -5.42
CA SER A 115 -0.95 2.41 -4.20
C SER A 115 -1.47 3.52 -3.29
N ILE A 116 -2.66 3.32 -2.73
CA ILE A 116 -3.22 4.12 -1.65
C ILE A 116 -3.33 3.18 -0.43
N PRO A 117 -2.36 3.23 0.49
CA PRO A 117 -2.34 2.34 1.64
C PRO A 117 -3.20 2.85 2.79
N ALA A 118 -3.69 1.92 3.61
CA ALA A 118 -4.23 2.12 4.94
C ALA A 118 -5.35 3.17 5.03
N VAL A 119 -6.30 3.17 4.08
CA VAL A 119 -7.49 4.03 4.16
C VAL A 119 -8.37 3.55 5.32
N GLU A 120 -8.57 4.39 6.35
CA GLU A 120 -9.37 4.02 7.53
C GLU A 120 -10.88 4.03 7.26
N THR A 121 -11.42 2.90 6.77
CA THR A 121 -12.84 2.79 6.40
C THR A 121 -13.71 2.20 7.51
N LYS A 122 -13.11 1.47 8.47
CA LYS A 122 -13.76 0.50 9.37
C LYS A 122 -14.39 -0.68 8.58
N PRO A 123 -14.67 -1.82 9.24
CA PRO A 123 -15.39 -2.93 8.61
C PRO A 123 -16.79 -2.49 8.15
N GLY A 124 -17.33 -3.15 7.12
CA GLY A 124 -18.67 -2.89 6.60
C GLY A 124 -18.73 -2.76 5.07
N ARG A 125 -19.93 -2.47 4.56
CA ARG A 125 -20.17 -2.24 3.13
C ARG A 125 -19.70 -0.85 2.72
N LEU A 126 -18.79 -0.82 1.76
CA LEU A 126 -18.23 0.39 1.19
C LEU A 126 -18.80 0.65 -0.20
N ALA A 127 -19.35 1.84 -0.43
CA ALA A 127 -19.52 2.38 -1.76
C ALA A 127 -18.24 3.10 -2.16
N LEU A 128 -17.60 2.67 -3.25
CA LEU A 128 -16.34 3.21 -3.75
C LEU A 128 -16.56 3.85 -5.12
N THR A 129 -16.05 5.06 -5.31
CA THR A 129 -15.83 5.68 -6.62
C THR A 129 -14.34 5.82 -6.83
N LEU A 130 -13.82 5.10 -7.82
CA LEU A 130 -12.41 5.03 -8.15
C LEU A 130 -12.19 5.82 -9.44
N SER A 131 -11.18 6.67 -9.45
CA SER A 131 -10.90 7.55 -10.58
C SER A 131 -9.41 7.58 -10.90
N VAL A 132 -9.11 7.61 -12.19
CA VAL A 132 -7.79 7.87 -12.73
C VAL A 132 -7.86 9.15 -13.54
N PHE A 133 -6.95 10.07 -13.29
CA PHE A 133 -6.75 11.28 -14.06
C PHE A 133 -5.35 11.26 -14.65
N ASN A 134 -5.24 11.45 -15.95
CA ASN A 134 -3.97 11.44 -16.66
C ASN A 134 -3.69 12.79 -17.29
N HIS A 135 -2.44 13.22 -17.25
CA HIS A 135 -1.97 14.44 -17.87
C HIS A 135 -0.72 14.18 -18.69
N GLY A 136 -0.84 14.35 -20.00
CA GLY A 136 0.27 14.32 -20.96
C GLY A 136 0.88 15.72 -21.14
N GLU A 137 1.55 15.95 -22.27
CA GLU A 137 2.10 17.27 -22.57
C GLU A 137 1.00 18.32 -22.82
N GLY A 138 1.25 19.58 -22.42
CA GLY A 138 0.32 20.68 -22.67
C GLY A 138 -1.00 20.52 -21.94
N GLN A 139 -2.12 20.56 -22.68
CA GLN A 139 -3.48 20.46 -22.15
C GLN A 139 -4.12 19.09 -22.44
N ASN A 140 -3.30 18.06 -22.58
CA ASN A 140 -3.77 16.72 -22.91
C ASN A 140 -4.18 15.96 -21.64
N TYR A 141 -5.48 15.84 -21.42
CA TYR A 141 -6.05 15.15 -20.27
C TYR A 141 -6.94 13.99 -20.69
N THR A 142 -6.84 12.87 -19.97
CA THR A 142 -7.80 11.78 -20.07
C THR A 142 -8.14 11.27 -18.69
N ASN A 143 -9.31 10.63 -18.55
CA ASN A 143 -9.75 10.09 -17.28
C ASN A 143 -10.46 8.76 -17.47
N GLY A 144 -10.43 7.95 -16.41
CA GLY A 144 -11.23 6.74 -16.29
C GLY A 144 -11.86 6.70 -14.91
N GLU A 145 -13.05 6.15 -14.80
CA GLU A 145 -13.73 5.98 -13.52
C GLU A 145 -14.49 4.67 -13.46
N CYS A 146 -14.68 4.16 -12.25
CA CYS A 146 -15.57 3.05 -11.98
C CYS A 146 -16.19 3.23 -10.58
N SER A 147 -17.38 2.67 -10.38
CA SER A 147 -18.02 2.62 -9.07
C SER A 147 -18.37 1.18 -8.71
N VAL A 148 -18.12 0.80 -7.46
CA VAL A 148 -18.31 -0.58 -6.98
C VAL A 148 -18.71 -0.58 -5.50
N GLU A 149 -19.49 -1.57 -5.10
CA GLU A 149 -19.69 -1.89 -3.68
C GLU A 149 -18.69 -2.96 -3.25
N PHE A 150 -18.04 -2.76 -2.12
CA PHE A 150 -17.01 -3.66 -1.60
C PHE A 150 -17.25 -3.97 -0.11
N GLN A 151 -17.12 -5.24 0.26
CA GLN A 151 -17.27 -5.67 1.65
C GLN A 151 -15.91 -5.63 2.38
N ALA A 152 -15.70 -4.58 3.18
CA ALA A 152 -14.51 -4.48 4.02
C ALA A 152 -14.62 -5.36 5.28
N GLN A 153 -13.52 -6.02 5.60
CA GLN A 153 -13.31 -6.89 6.77
C GLN A 153 -12.55 -6.16 7.89
#